data_AF-A0A1G0MUN0-F1
#
_entry.id   AF-A0A1G0MUN0-F1
#
_cell.length_a   1.000
_cell.length_b   1.000
_cell.length_c   1.000
_cell.angle_alpha   90.00
_cell.angle_beta   90.00
_cell.angle_gamma   90.00
#
_symmetry.space_group_name_H-M   'P 1'
#
loop_
_entity.id
_entity.type
_entity.pdbx_description
1 polymer ?
#
loop_
_entity_poly.entity_id
_entity_poly.type
_entity_poly.pdbx_seq_one_letter_code
_entity_poly.pdbx_strand_id
1 'polypeptide(L)'
;MAVNDRLMLLFCLSKDTDPAIRSAALSRLKEIPEEVIREYLDSANAHPLVVDALPLVCHNYPTATPDPETSLVPEEEPEFPPNECGDDEEPVEEEPVKEDDEEFLSKYKTAQMMGIGEKIKMALSGDKEWRSILVKDANKLVSGSVIKNPRISEAEILTLIKAGIQNDEIMRLICANKEWIKNYKIRKALVENNRTPVQNAMRYLGTMTEKDLSSFAKSKNISSVISTMAKRLLLNKKK
;
A
#
# COMPACT_ATOMS: atom_id res chain seq x y z
N MET A 1 -29.98 16.64 24.49
CA MET A 1 -29.20 15.95 23.44
C MET A 1 -29.74 14.54 23.38
N ALA A 2 -30.16 14.05 22.21
CA ALA A 2 -30.68 12.68 22.12
C ALA A 2 -29.57 11.70 22.52
N VAL A 3 -29.93 10.57 23.14
CA VAL A 3 -28.97 9.51 23.52
C VAL A 3 -28.12 9.09 22.30
N ASN A 4 -28.76 9.05 21.14
CA ASN A 4 -28.15 8.72 19.85
C ASN A 4 -27.06 9.71 19.43
N ASP A 5 -27.30 11.01 19.58
CA ASP A 5 -26.33 12.06 19.20
C ASP A 5 -25.09 12.00 20.10
N ARG A 6 -25.28 11.66 21.38
CA ARG A 6 -24.20 11.54 22.35
C ARG A 6 -23.31 10.33 22.06
N LEU A 7 -23.88 9.18 21.72
CA LEU A 7 -23.13 7.99 21.34
C LEU A 7 -22.38 8.17 20.03
N MET A 8 -23.02 8.80 19.04
CA MET A 8 -22.37 9.17 17.79
C MET A 8 -21.19 10.11 18.03
N LEU A 9 -21.37 11.14 18.85
CA LEU A 9 -20.31 12.08 19.17
C LEU A 9 -19.13 11.40 19.88
N LEU A 10 -19.40 10.52 20.85
CA LEU A 10 -18.35 9.74 21.52
C LEU A 10 -17.63 8.79 20.57
N PHE A 11 -18.34 8.18 19.62
CA PHE A 11 -17.72 7.36 18.57
C PHE A 11 -16.83 8.20 17.66
N CYS A 12 -17.27 9.38 17.21
CA CYS A 12 -16.44 10.28 16.41
C CYS A 12 -15.18 10.73 17.17
N LEU A 13 -15.31 11.08 18.46
CA LEU A 13 -14.19 11.48 19.31
C LEU A 13 -13.24 10.31 19.60
N SER A 14 -13.70 9.06 19.55
CA SER A 14 -12.83 7.88 19.65
C SER A 14 -11.88 7.71 18.45
N LYS A 15 -12.16 8.38 17.33
CA LYS A 15 -11.34 8.39 16.12
C LYS A 15 -10.54 9.69 15.96
N ASP A 16 -10.53 10.53 17.00
CA ASP A 16 -9.83 11.81 16.97
C ASP A 16 -8.30 11.62 16.90
N THR A 17 -7.63 12.61 16.34
CA THR A 17 -6.18 12.66 16.17
C THR A 17 -5.49 12.92 17.51
N ASP A 18 -6.12 13.70 18.39
CA ASP A 18 -5.59 13.99 19.73
C ASP A 18 -5.70 12.75 20.66
N PRO A 19 -4.58 12.22 21.17
CA PRO A 19 -4.59 11.05 22.07
C PRO A 19 -5.31 11.30 23.40
N ALA A 20 -5.35 12.54 23.91
CA ALA A 20 -6.05 12.86 25.15
C ALA A 20 -7.58 12.81 24.96
N ILE A 21 -8.07 13.34 23.84
CA ILE A 21 -9.50 13.30 23.49
C ILE A 21 -9.93 11.86 23.19
N ARG A 22 -9.12 11.13 22.42
CA ARG A 22 -9.41 9.73 22.07
C ARG A 22 -9.47 8.83 23.30
N SER A 23 -8.50 8.94 24.21
CA SER A 23 -8.49 8.13 25.44
C SER A 23 -9.68 8.48 26.35
N ALA A 24 -10.00 9.76 26.53
CA ALA A 24 -11.17 10.19 27.29
C ALA A 24 -12.50 9.68 26.68
N ALA A 25 -12.63 9.71 25.35
CA ALA A 25 -13.81 9.21 24.64
C ALA A 25 -13.95 7.68 24.78
N LEU A 26 -12.86 6.93 24.64
CA LEU A 26 -12.86 5.46 24.81
C LEU A 26 -13.16 5.04 26.25
N SER A 27 -12.57 5.72 27.25
CA SER A 27 -12.89 5.45 28.67
C SER A 27 -14.39 5.69 28.94
N ARG A 28 -14.95 6.77 28.39
CA ARG A 28 -16.38 7.02 28.50
C ARG A 28 -17.24 6.04 27.71
N LEU A 29 -16.78 5.51 26.58
CA LEU A 29 -17.50 4.47 25.83
C LEU A 29 -17.54 3.13 26.58
N LYS A 30 -16.47 2.79 27.32
CA LYS A 30 -16.39 1.59 28.16
C LYS A 30 -17.28 1.65 29.40
N GLU A 31 -17.48 2.85 29.94
CA GLU A 31 -18.31 3.09 31.14
C GLU A 31 -19.81 3.22 30.82
N ILE A 32 -20.23 3.05 29.56
CA ILE A 32 -21.64 3.21 29.18
C ILE A 32 -22.44 2.00 29.72
N PRO A 33 -23.54 2.23 30.46
CA PRO A 33 -24.41 1.15 30.92
C PRO A 33 -25.02 0.37 29.75
N GLU A 34 -25.09 -0.96 29.87
CA GLU A 34 -25.66 -1.85 28.84
C GLU A 34 -27.11 -1.49 28.46
N GLU A 35 -27.87 -0.90 29.40
CA GLU A 35 -29.24 -0.42 29.17
C GLU A 35 -29.30 0.64 28.08
N VAL A 36 -28.34 1.56 28.07
CA VAL A 36 -28.25 2.67 27.10
C VAL A 36 -27.82 2.15 25.72
N ILE A 37 -26.98 1.12 25.70
CA ILE A 37 -26.55 0.45 24.47
C ILE A 37 -27.74 -0.28 23.83
N ARG A 38 -28.54 -0.99 24.64
CA ARG A 38 -29.75 -1.68 24.16
C ARG A 38 -30.79 -0.69 23.62
N GLU A 39 -31.04 0.40 24.36
CA GLU A 39 -31.94 1.47 23.91
C GLU A 39 -31.48 2.11 22.59
N TYR A 40 -30.16 2.28 22.39
CA TYR A 40 -29.61 2.76 21.14
C TYR A 40 -29.84 1.78 19.98
N LEU A 41 -29.60 0.49 20.19
CA LEU A 41 -29.78 -0.55 19.17
C LEU A 41 -31.25 -0.73 18.77
N ASP A 42 -32.18 -0.60 19.71
CA ASP A 42 -33.62 -0.67 19.44
C ASP A 42 -34.15 0.61 18.75
N SER A 43 -33.35 1.69 18.72
CA SER A 43 -33.75 2.94 18.10
C SER A 43 -33.61 2.90 16.57
N ALA A 44 -34.64 3.36 15.85
CA ALA A 44 -34.67 3.38 14.38
C ALA A 44 -33.60 4.29 13.72
N ASN A 45 -32.90 5.10 14.51
CA ASN A 45 -31.87 6.03 14.06
C ASN A 45 -30.45 5.60 14.50
N ALA A 46 -30.25 4.33 14.82
CA ALA A 46 -28.92 3.77 15.07
C ALA A 46 -28.08 3.80 13.78
N HIS A 47 -26.85 4.32 13.88
CA HIS A 47 -25.98 4.40 12.71
C HIS A 47 -25.17 3.11 12.56
N PRO A 48 -25.13 2.47 11.38
CA PRO A 48 -24.51 1.16 11.17
C PRO A 48 -23.06 1.06 11.68
N LEU A 49 -22.24 2.08 11.42
CA LEU A 49 -20.84 2.11 11.88
C LEU A 49 -20.67 2.15 13.41
N VAL A 50 -21.63 2.70 14.14
CA VAL A 50 -21.59 2.72 15.62
C VAL A 50 -22.01 1.35 16.16
N VAL A 51 -23.03 0.74 15.54
CA VAL A 51 -23.49 -0.62 15.86
C VAL A 51 -22.37 -1.65 15.69
N ASP A 52 -21.64 -1.59 14.58
CA ASP A 52 -20.52 -2.51 14.30
C ASP A 52 -19.31 -2.29 15.24
N ALA A 53 -19.13 -1.06 15.73
CA ALA A 53 -17.98 -0.71 16.56
C ALA A 53 -18.19 -0.96 18.06
N LEU A 54 -19.44 -0.94 18.54
CA LEU A 54 -19.78 -1.14 19.94
C LEU A 54 -19.27 -2.48 20.51
N PRO A 55 -19.43 -3.64 19.82
CA PRO A 55 -18.88 -4.92 20.26
C PRO A 55 -17.36 -4.94 20.44
N LEU A 56 -16.63 -4.14 19.64
CA LEU A 56 -15.17 -4.10 19.67
C LEU A 56 -14.64 -3.27 20.85
N VAL A 57 -15.41 -2.27 21.30
CA VAL A 57 -14.97 -1.31 22.34
C VAL A 57 -15.55 -1.67 23.71
N CYS A 58 -16.79 -2.14 23.75
CA CYS A 58 -17.45 -2.62 24.95
C CYS A 58 -17.30 -4.15 24.97
N HIS A 59 -16.15 -4.65 25.44
CA HIS A 59 -15.94 -6.08 25.71
C HIS A 59 -16.88 -6.52 26.84
N ASN A 60 -18.16 -6.79 26.49
CA ASN A 60 -19.12 -7.62 27.19
C ASN A 60 -20.47 -7.50 26.48
N TYR A 61 -20.70 -8.36 25.50
CA TYR A 61 -22.06 -8.82 25.23
C TYR A 61 -22.00 -10.33 24.98
N PRO A 62 -22.87 -11.13 25.60
CA PRO A 62 -22.96 -12.55 25.28
C PRO A 62 -23.52 -12.68 23.86
N THR A 63 -22.71 -13.26 22.98
CA THR A 63 -23.16 -13.76 21.69
C THR A 63 -24.27 -14.79 21.91
N ALA A 64 -25.50 -14.41 21.61
CA ALA A 64 -26.60 -15.36 21.47
C ALA A 64 -26.48 -16.02 20.09
N THR A 65 -26.02 -17.27 20.06
CA THR A 65 -26.24 -18.25 18.98
C THR A 65 -27.20 -19.33 19.49
N PRO A 66 -27.71 -20.30 18.69
CA PRO A 66 -27.83 -20.44 17.23
C PRO A 66 -29.28 -20.81 16.80
N ASP A 67 -29.64 -20.91 15.52
CA ASP A 67 -29.80 -22.17 14.75
C ASP A 67 -30.65 -21.89 13.47
N PRO A 68 -30.77 -22.79 12.47
CA PRO A 68 -29.74 -23.32 11.57
C PRO A 68 -30.25 -23.26 10.09
N GLU A 69 -29.59 -23.98 9.17
CA GLU A 69 -29.97 -24.21 7.76
C GLU A 69 -29.51 -23.15 6.73
N THR A 70 -28.34 -23.37 6.11
CA THR A 70 -28.20 -23.89 4.73
C THR A 70 -27.60 -22.76 3.88
N SER A 71 -26.43 -22.80 3.22
CA SER A 71 -25.74 -23.87 2.53
C SER A 71 -24.30 -23.43 2.18
N LEU A 72 -23.34 -24.33 2.40
CA LEU A 72 -22.34 -24.82 1.42
C LEU A 72 -21.25 -23.85 0.87
N VAL A 73 -20.04 -23.78 1.45
CA VAL A 73 -18.73 -24.51 1.21
C VAL A 73 -17.67 -23.60 0.50
N PRO A 74 -16.36 -23.94 0.46
CA PRO A 74 -15.31 -23.53 1.41
C PRO A 74 -14.13 -22.76 0.76
N GLU A 75 -13.33 -22.02 1.53
CA GLU A 75 -11.89 -21.89 1.22
C GLU A 75 -11.07 -21.98 2.52
N GLU A 76 -10.25 -23.02 2.56
CA GLU A 76 -9.22 -23.30 3.56
C GLU A 76 -8.07 -22.28 3.39
N GLU A 77 -7.71 -21.57 4.47
CA GLU A 77 -6.35 -21.08 4.65
C GLU A 77 -5.55 -22.12 5.46
N PRO A 78 -4.35 -22.53 5.02
CA PRO A 78 -3.57 -23.52 5.74
C PRO A 78 -2.81 -22.88 6.91
N GLU A 79 -2.92 -23.59 8.03
CA GLU A 79 -2.22 -23.48 9.30
C GLU A 79 -0.68 -23.44 9.17
N PHE A 80 -0.02 -22.68 10.05
CA PHE A 80 1.29 -23.00 10.63
C PHE A 80 1.41 -22.33 12.02
N PRO A 81 2.15 -22.91 12.98
CA PRO A 81 1.60 -23.52 14.18
C PRO A 81 1.86 -22.68 15.46
N PRO A 82 1.17 -23.00 16.58
CA PRO A 82 1.38 -22.34 17.86
C PRO A 82 2.68 -22.83 18.49
N ASN A 83 3.53 -21.92 18.98
CA ASN A 83 4.49 -22.28 20.02
C ASN A 83 4.04 -21.63 21.32
N GLU A 84 3.81 -22.52 22.27
CA GLU A 84 3.23 -22.31 23.57
C GLU A 84 4.18 -21.63 24.56
N CYS A 85 3.55 -21.13 25.62
CA CYS A 85 4.02 -21.05 27.00
C CYS A 85 5.14 -20.08 27.37
N GLY A 86 4.78 -19.19 28.30
CA GLY A 86 5.70 -18.47 29.16
C GLY A 86 5.01 -17.32 29.87
N ASP A 87 4.00 -17.63 30.69
CA ASP A 87 3.56 -16.76 31.79
C ASP A 87 4.73 -16.64 32.76
N ASP A 88 5.22 -15.43 32.98
CA ASP A 88 5.97 -15.03 34.19
C ASP A 88 5.79 -13.52 34.34
N GLU A 89 4.79 -13.15 35.13
CA GLU A 89 4.75 -11.86 35.83
C GLU A 89 5.92 -11.82 36.83
N GLU A 90 6.82 -10.85 36.69
CA GLU A 90 7.41 -10.20 37.86
C GLU A 90 7.59 -8.69 37.62
N PRO A 91 7.36 -7.86 38.65
CA PRO A 91 7.41 -6.41 38.55
C PRO A 91 8.86 -5.94 38.62
N VAL A 92 9.34 -5.27 37.59
CA VAL A 92 10.68 -4.65 37.61
C VAL A 92 10.54 -3.14 37.77
N GLU A 93 11.26 -2.68 38.79
CA GLU A 93 11.28 -1.37 39.42
C GLU A 93 11.48 -0.21 38.44
N GLU A 94 10.80 0.91 38.74
CA GLU A 94 11.02 2.22 38.14
C GLU A 94 12.44 2.72 38.48
N GLU A 95 13.35 2.60 37.52
CA GLU A 95 14.62 3.34 37.47
C GLU A 95 14.63 4.19 36.18
N PRO A 96 15.13 5.43 36.21
CA PRO A 96 14.99 6.37 35.10
C PRO A 96 15.86 5.90 33.92
N VAL A 97 15.23 5.32 32.91
CA VAL A 97 15.90 4.94 31.67
C VAL A 97 16.33 6.23 30.98
N LYS A 98 17.65 6.40 30.88
CA LYS A 98 18.30 7.48 30.15
C LYS A 98 17.80 7.48 28.72
N GLU A 99 17.24 8.61 28.31
CA GLU A 99 17.10 9.05 26.92
C GLU A 99 18.48 8.88 26.24
N ASP A 100 18.64 7.92 25.31
CA ASP A 100 19.68 7.89 24.24
C ASP A 100 19.79 6.53 23.48
N ASP A 101 18.78 5.64 23.50
CA ASP A 101 18.78 4.39 22.69
C ASP A 101 17.79 4.41 21.50
N GLU A 102 17.42 5.59 20.99
CA GLU A 102 16.64 5.75 19.73
C GLU A 102 17.54 5.86 18.48
N GLU A 103 18.84 5.59 18.62
CA GLU A 103 19.81 5.72 17.54
C GLU A 103 19.67 4.57 16.52
N PHE A 104 19.13 4.92 15.34
CA PHE A 104 19.07 4.14 14.10
C PHE A 104 18.00 3.04 14.02
N LEU A 105 16.72 3.42 14.10
CA LEU A 105 15.72 2.69 13.31
C LEU A 105 16.18 2.69 11.84
N SER A 106 16.33 1.50 11.26
CA SER A 106 16.58 1.37 9.82
C SER A 106 15.55 2.21 9.07
N LYS A 107 15.97 2.98 8.05
CA LYS A 107 15.06 3.87 7.27
C LYS A 107 13.82 3.14 6.76
N TYR A 108 13.92 1.83 6.55
CA TYR A 108 12.80 0.96 6.23
C TYR A 108 11.75 0.90 7.36
N LYS A 109 12.18 0.68 8.61
CA LYS A 109 11.31 0.67 9.79
C LYS A 109 10.69 2.04 10.04
N THR A 110 11.47 3.12 9.86
CA THR A 110 10.92 4.48 9.92
C THR A 110 9.86 4.71 8.84
N ALA A 111 10.12 4.28 7.61
CA ALA A 111 9.13 4.37 6.53
C ALA A 111 7.84 3.62 6.87
N GLN A 112 7.90 2.49 7.58
CA GLN A 112 6.70 1.74 7.97
C GLN A 112 5.86 2.46 9.03
N MET A 113 6.50 3.20 9.95
CA MET A 113 5.84 3.93 11.03
C MET A 113 5.26 5.29 10.58
N MET A 114 5.78 5.87 9.49
CA MET A 114 5.31 7.15 8.94
C MET A 114 3.93 7.05 8.30
N GLY A 115 3.12 8.11 8.46
CA GLY A 115 1.85 8.27 7.77
C GLY A 115 2.01 8.47 6.25
N ILE A 116 0.93 8.25 5.48
CA ILE A 116 0.95 8.33 4.00
C ILE A 116 1.41 9.72 3.52
N GLY A 117 0.95 10.81 4.16
CA GLY A 117 1.33 12.17 3.79
C GLY A 117 2.82 12.45 3.97
N GLU A 118 3.41 11.95 5.06
CA GLU A 118 4.84 12.07 5.33
C GLU A 118 5.66 11.24 4.35
N LYS A 119 5.23 10.01 4.05
CA LYS A 119 5.84 9.19 3.00
C LYS A 119 5.87 9.90 1.65
N ILE A 120 4.80 10.59 1.27
CA ILE A 120 4.77 11.37 0.02
C ILE A 120 5.78 12.52 0.06
N LYS A 121 5.86 13.25 1.18
CA LYS A 121 6.85 14.32 1.35
C LYS A 121 8.28 13.76 1.23
N MET A 122 8.57 12.66 1.93
CA MET A 122 9.86 11.97 1.88
C MET A 122 10.15 11.39 0.49
N ALA A 123 9.15 10.93 -0.26
CA ALA A 123 9.33 10.48 -1.64
C ALA A 123 9.81 11.62 -2.55
N LEU A 124 9.31 12.84 -2.34
CA LEU A 124 9.63 14.01 -3.15
C LEU A 124 10.96 14.66 -2.77
N SER A 125 11.31 14.71 -1.48
CA SER A 125 12.52 15.40 -1.00
C SER A 125 13.66 14.48 -0.57
N GLY A 126 13.39 13.19 -0.38
CA GLY A 126 14.33 12.24 0.22
C GLY A 126 15.48 11.82 -0.68
N ASP A 127 16.49 11.24 -0.02
CA ASP A 127 17.70 10.70 -0.64
C ASP A 127 17.44 9.40 -1.42
N LYS A 128 18.49 8.89 -2.06
CA LYS A 128 18.48 7.65 -2.85
C LYS A 128 17.90 6.46 -2.08
N GLU A 129 18.19 6.34 -0.80
CA GLU A 129 17.70 5.24 0.04
C GLU A 129 16.19 5.33 0.27
N TRP A 130 15.67 6.52 0.58
CA TRP A 130 14.23 6.76 0.71
C TRP A 130 13.50 6.42 -0.60
N ARG A 131 14.04 6.81 -1.75
CA ARG A 131 13.45 6.45 -3.05
C ARG A 131 13.44 4.93 -3.29
N SER A 132 14.52 4.25 -2.93
CA SER A 132 14.64 2.79 -3.12
C SER A 132 13.66 2.00 -2.25
N ILE A 133 13.37 2.50 -1.05
CA ILE A 133 12.39 1.93 -0.12
C ILE A 133 10.96 2.26 -0.59
N LEU A 134 10.65 3.54 -0.81
CA LEU A 134 9.29 4.03 -1.08
C LEU A 134 8.77 3.63 -2.47
N VAL A 135 9.63 3.28 -3.43
CA VAL A 135 9.22 2.71 -4.73
C VAL A 135 8.44 1.40 -4.56
N LYS A 136 8.76 0.62 -3.51
CA LYS A 136 8.15 -0.68 -3.23
C LYS A 136 7.00 -0.58 -2.24
N ASP A 137 6.61 0.64 -1.84
CA ASP A 137 5.52 0.85 -0.90
C ASP A 137 4.20 0.32 -1.49
N ALA A 138 3.35 -0.22 -0.61
CA ALA A 138 2.04 -0.76 -0.99
C ALA A 138 1.13 0.30 -1.60
N ASN A 139 1.29 1.58 -1.19
CA ASN A 139 0.47 2.66 -1.71
C ASN A 139 1.01 3.17 -3.06
N LYS A 140 0.13 3.12 -4.07
CA LYS A 140 0.43 3.57 -5.44
C LYS A 140 0.73 5.08 -5.53
N LEU A 141 0.17 5.89 -4.63
CA LEU A 141 0.42 7.34 -4.59
C LEU A 141 1.83 7.66 -4.07
N VAL A 142 2.28 6.93 -3.05
CA VAL A 142 3.63 7.08 -2.48
C VAL A 142 4.68 6.68 -3.53
N SER A 143 4.55 5.48 -4.08
CA SER A 143 5.47 4.96 -5.10
C SER A 143 5.48 5.81 -6.38
N GLY A 144 4.32 6.35 -6.81
CA GLY A 144 4.24 7.31 -7.91
C GLY A 144 4.91 8.65 -7.63
N SER A 145 4.91 9.10 -6.37
CA SER A 145 5.55 10.36 -5.96
C SER A 145 7.07 10.29 -6.03
N VAL A 146 7.66 9.11 -5.84
CA VAL A 146 9.12 8.91 -5.96
C VAL A 146 9.64 9.28 -7.34
N ILE A 147 8.88 8.98 -8.40
CA ILE A 147 9.25 9.25 -9.79
C ILE A 147 9.21 10.75 -10.11
N LYS A 148 8.41 11.52 -9.36
CA LYS A 148 8.31 12.98 -9.51
C LYS A 148 9.45 13.73 -8.80
N ASN A 149 10.30 13.02 -8.07
CA ASN A 149 11.44 13.62 -7.38
C ASN A 149 12.48 14.14 -8.41
N PRO A 150 12.90 15.41 -8.35
CA PRO A 150 13.84 15.99 -9.30
C PRO A 150 15.26 15.39 -9.21
N ARG A 151 15.58 14.69 -8.11
CA ARG A 151 16.90 14.08 -7.88
C ARG A 151 17.01 12.63 -8.38
N ILE A 152 15.99 12.12 -9.06
CA ILE A 152 16.01 10.76 -9.59
C ILE A 152 16.96 10.67 -10.79
N SER A 153 17.85 9.68 -10.76
CA SER A 153 18.82 9.46 -11.84
C SER A 153 18.29 8.48 -12.90
N GLU A 154 18.80 8.61 -14.12
CA GLU A 154 18.47 7.68 -15.21
C GLU A 154 18.85 6.22 -14.90
N ALA A 155 19.92 6.02 -14.13
CA ALA A 155 20.38 4.70 -13.71
C ALA A 155 19.39 4.02 -12.75
N GLU A 156 18.79 4.80 -11.84
CA GLU A 156 17.70 4.32 -10.98
C GLU A 156 16.50 3.91 -11.82
N ILE A 157 16.04 4.79 -12.74
CA ILE A 157 14.92 4.49 -13.66
C ILE A 157 15.16 3.18 -14.45
N LEU A 158 16.37 2.98 -14.98
CA LEU A 158 16.69 1.75 -15.71
C LEU A 158 16.57 0.50 -14.83
N THR A 159 17.02 0.60 -13.58
CA THR A 159 16.91 -0.49 -12.59
C THR A 159 15.43 -0.75 -12.24
N LEU A 160 14.64 0.31 -12.10
CA LEU A 160 13.21 0.25 -11.80
C LEU A 160 12.41 -0.44 -12.93
N ILE A 161 12.69 -0.09 -14.19
CA ILE A 161 12.01 -0.71 -15.35
C ILE A 161 12.34 -2.20 -15.45
N LYS A 162 13.60 -2.58 -15.20
CA LYS A 162 14.04 -3.98 -15.22
C LYS A 162 13.49 -4.80 -14.07
N ALA A 163 13.33 -4.19 -12.89
CA ALA A 163 12.76 -4.84 -11.72
C ALA A 163 11.26 -5.17 -11.90
N GLY A 164 10.55 -4.50 -12.82
CA GLY A 164 9.16 -4.80 -13.12
C GLY A 164 8.20 -4.36 -12.02
N ILE A 165 8.15 -3.06 -11.74
CA ILE A 165 7.29 -2.51 -10.68
C ILE A 165 5.81 -2.75 -10.97
N GLN A 166 5.04 -3.03 -9.91
CA GLN A 166 3.62 -3.37 -10.01
C GLN A 166 2.66 -2.19 -10.26
N ASN A 167 3.19 -0.97 -10.38
CA ASN A 167 2.41 0.26 -10.47
C ASN A 167 2.44 0.83 -11.89
N ASP A 168 1.29 0.79 -12.56
CA ASP A 168 1.14 1.28 -13.93
C ASP A 168 1.31 2.81 -14.03
N GLU A 169 1.03 3.54 -12.95
CA GLU A 169 1.21 5.00 -12.92
C GLU A 169 2.68 5.38 -13.03
N ILE A 170 3.58 4.63 -12.39
CA ILE A 170 5.03 4.82 -12.53
C ILE A 170 5.43 4.66 -13.99
N MET A 171 4.91 3.61 -14.65
CA MET A 171 5.23 3.35 -16.05
C MET A 171 4.73 4.47 -16.98
N ARG A 172 3.54 5.02 -16.71
CA ARG A 172 3.00 6.18 -17.44
C ARG A 172 3.86 7.43 -17.23
N LEU A 173 4.24 7.73 -15.99
CA LEU A 173 5.10 8.88 -15.66
C LEU A 173 6.47 8.78 -16.36
N ILE A 174 7.06 7.58 -16.36
CA ILE A 174 8.32 7.33 -17.08
C ILE A 174 8.18 7.58 -18.58
N CYS A 175 7.10 7.10 -19.19
CA CYS A 175 6.87 7.31 -20.63
C CYS A 175 6.59 8.79 -20.99
N ALA A 176 6.06 9.58 -20.05
CA ALA A 176 5.77 10.99 -20.25
C ALA A 176 7.03 11.86 -20.24
N ASN A 177 8.09 11.44 -19.53
CA ASN A 177 9.33 12.21 -19.42
C ASN A 177 10.20 12.08 -20.69
N LYS A 178 10.33 13.18 -21.45
CA LYS A 178 11.08 13.22 -22.71
C LYS A 178 12.59 13.02 -22.52
N GLU A 179 13.15 13.40 -21.38
CA GLU A 179 14.60 13.27 -21.14
C GLU A 179 15.00 11.80 -21.05
N TRP A 180 14.26 11.01 -20.28
CA TRP A 180 14.51 9.57 -20.15
C TRP A 180 14.31 8.82 -21.46
N ILE A 181 13.34 9.24 -22.30
CA ILE A 181 13.09 8.63 -23.60
C ILE A 181 14.20 8.90 -24.63
N LYS A 182 14.98 9.98 -24.48
CA LYS A 182 16.16 10.19 -25.36
C LYS A 182 17.19 9.08 -25.17
N ASN A 183 17.33 8.55 -23.95
CA ASN A 183 18.26 7.48 -23.65
C ASN A 183 17.82 6.16 -24.31
N TYR A 184 18.69 5.61 -25.17
CA TYR A 184 18.43 4.35 -25.88
C TYR A 184 18.21 3.17 -24.92
N LYS A 185 18.98 3.11 -23.82
CA LYS A 185 18.90 2.00 -22.85
C LYS A 185 17.54 1.96 -22.15
N ILE A 186 16.98 3.13 -21.83
CA ILE A 186 15.66 3.25 -21.22
C ILE A 186 14.59 2.82 -22.22
N ARG A 187 14.62 3.33 -23.47
CA ARG A 187 13.67 2.89 -24.51
C ARG A 187 13.70 1.38 -24.73
N LYS A 188 14.90 0.79 -24.80
CA LYS A 188 15.08 -0.65 -24.92
C LYS A 188 14.41 -1.40 -23.76
N ALA A 189 14.71 -1.00 -22.52
CA ALA A 189 14.13 -1.62 -21.33
C ALA A 189 12.60 -1.48 -21.25
N LEU A 190 12.05 -0.34 -21.71
CA LEU A 190 10.60 -0.12 -21.78
C LEU A 190 9.93 -1.07 -22.77
N VAL A 191 10.55 -1.33 -23.93
CA VAL A 191 10.00 -2.28 -24.93
C VAL A 191 10.08 -3.73 -24.43
N GLU A 192 11.08 -4.05 -23.61
CA GLU A 192 11.23 -5.39 -23.00
C GLU A 192 10.21 -5.67 -21.90
N ASN A 193 9.63 -4.64 -21.27
CA ASN A 193 8.70 -4.78 -20.17
C ASN A 193 7.24 -4.88 -20.67
N ASN A 194 6.50 -5.89 -20.22
CA ASN A 194 5.10 -6.14 -20.59
C ASN A 194 4.10 -5.16 -19.96
N ARG A 195 4.48 -4.43 -18.91
CA ARG A 195 3.65 -3.41 -18.25
C ARG A 195 3.71 -2.06 -18.94
N THR A 196 4.63 -1.87 -19.88
CA THR A 196 4.71 -0.65 -20.67
C THR A 196 3.45 -0.48 -21.50
N PRO A 197 2.78 0.69 -21.46
CA PRO A 197 1.64 0.97 -22.31
C PRO A 197 1.97 0.69 -23.78
N VAL A 198 1.17 -0.19 -24.40
CA VAL A 198 1.44 -0.74 -25.76
C VAL A 198 1.68 0.37 -26.78
N GLN A 199 0.96 1.48 -26.67
CA GLN A 199 1.10 2.64 -27.56
C GLN A 199 2.51 3.25 -27.52
N ASN A 200 3.08 3.40 -26.33
CA ASN A 200 4.42 3.96 -26.17
C ASN A 200 5.48 2.96 -26.63
N ALA A 201 5.31 1.68 -26.28
CA ALA A 201 6.21 0.62 -26.73
C ALA A 201 6.27 0.51 -28.26
N MET A 202 5.14 0.59 -28.96
CA MET A 202 5.10 0.60 -30.43
C MET A 202 5.87 1.79 -31.03
N ARG A 203 5.74 2.98 -30.43
CA ARG A 203 6.48 4.18 -30.88
C ARG A 203 7.99 3.99 -30.71
N TYR A 204 8.43 3.42 -29.58
CA TYR A 204 9.86 3.20 -29.33
C TYR A 204 10.44 2.12 -30.24
N LEU A 205 9.66 1.07 -30.56
CA LEU A 205 10.06 -0.04 -31.43
C LEU A 205 10.56 0.44 -32.80
N GLY A 206 9.91 1.45 -33.38
CA GLY A 206 10.32 2.05 -34.66
C GLY A 206 11.72 2.69 -34.64
N THR A 207 12.22 3.05 -33.46
CA THR A 207 13.55 3.67 -33.28
C THR A 207 14.66 2.67 -32.93
N MET A 208 14.34 1.37 -32.84
CA MET A 208 15.28 0.34 -32.41
C MET A 208 16.16 -0.18 -33.55
N THR A 209 17.35 -0.67 -33.19
CA THR A 209 18.28 -1.32 -34.13
C THR A 209 17.76 -2.68 -34.59
N GLU A 210 18.26 -3.17 -35.72
CA GLU A 210 17.87 -4.49 -36.27
C GLU A 210 18.21 -5.65 -35.33
N LYS A 211 19.34 -5.56 -34.63
CA LYS A 211 19.74 -6.57 -33.64
C LYS A 211 18.71 -6.66 -32.53
N ASP A 212 18.30 -5.53 -31.96
CA ASP A 212 17.30 -5.50 -30.89
C ASP A 212 15.90 -5.92 -31.38
N LEU A 213 15.49 -5.49 -32.58
CA LEU A 213 14.25 -5.95 -33.21
C LEU A 213 14.21 -7.48 -33.36
N SER A 214 15.34 -8.09 -33.71
CA SER A 214 15.45 -9.56 -33.83
C SER A 214 15.32 -10.26 -32.47
N SER A 215 15.82 -9.64 -31.40
CA SER A 215 15.67 -10.12 -30.03
C SER A 215 14.20 -10.03 -29.60
N PHE A 216 13.55 -8.89 -29.79
CA PHE A 216 12.14 -8.69 -29.44
C PHE A 216 11.21 -9.62 -30.22
N ALA A 217 11.49 -9.89 -31.50
CA ALA A 217 10.72 -10.84 -32.30
C ALA A 217 10.75 -12.28 -31.74
N LYS A 218 11.80 -12.65 -31.01
CA LYS A 218 11.98 -14.00 -30.44
C LYS A 218 11.59 -14.09 -28.96
N SER A 219 11.71 -12.99 -28.23
CA SER A 219 11.43 -12.96 -26.79
C SER A 219 9.96 -13.24 -26.47
N LYS A 220 9.73 -14.12 -25.48
CA LYS A 220 8.40 -14.41 -24.91
C LYS A 220 8.02 -13.49 -23.75
N ASN A 221 8.99 -12.73 -23.23
CA ASN A 221 8.80 -11.83 -22.08
C ASN A 221 8.10 -10.51 -22.43
N ILE A 222 7.93 -10.22 -23.72
CA ILE A 222 7.28 -9.00 -24.22
C ILE A 222 5.84 -9.28 -24.62
N SER A 223 5.03 -8.22 -24.73
CA SER A 223 3.67 -8.33 -25.26
C SER A 223 3.65 -8.92 -26.68
N SER A 224 2.71 -9.82 -26.95
CA SER A 224 2.55 -10.51 -28.24
C SER A 224 2.36 -9.54 -29.41
N VAL A 225 1.70 -8.42 -29.16
CA VAL A 225 1.48 -7.33 -30.12
C VAL A 225 2.82 -6.71 -30.53
N ILE A 226 3.69 -6.44 -29.56
CA ILE A 226 5.02 -5.85 -29.80
C ILE A 226 5.92 -6.84 -30.53
N SER A 227 5.89 -8.13 -30.17
CA SER A 227 6.64 -9.18 -30.88
C SER A 227 6.24 -9.30 -32.35
N THR A 228 4.94 -9.30 -32.63
CA THR A 228 4.41 -9.35 -34.01
C THR A 228 4.81 -8.11 -34.81
N MET A 229 4.71 -6.92 -34.21
CA MET A 229 5.17 -5.68 -34.85
C MET A 229 6.68 -5.67 -35.10
N ALA A 230 7.47 -6.21 -34.18
CA ALA A 230 8.93 -6.30 -34.33
C ALA A 230 9.31 -7.21 -35.51
N LYS A 231 8.63 -8.35 -35.67
CA LYS A 231 8.78 -9.25 -36.83
C LYS A 231 8.47 -8.53 -38.14
N ARG A 232 7.37 -7.77 -38.19
CA ARG A 232 6.98 -6.99 -39.39
C ARG A 232 8.04 -5.94 -39.75
N LEU A 233 8.52 -5.17 -38.78
CA LEU A 233 9.56 -4.16 -39.00
C LEU A 233 10.88 -4.78 -39.45
N LEU A 234 11.25 -5.95 -38.92
CA LEU A 234 12.46 -6.67 -39.31
C LEU A 234 12.37 -7.16 -40.76
N LEU A 235 11.22 -7.67 -41.20
CA LEU A 235 11.02 -8.07 -42.60
C LEU A 235 11.14 -6.87 -43.55
N ASN A 236 10.57 -5.72 -43.18
CA ASN A 236 10.63 -4.51 -44.00
C ASN A 236 12.06 -3.94 -44.13
N LYS A 237 12.93 -4.10 -43.13
CA LYS A 237 14.33 -3.64 -43.19
C LYS A 237 15.25 -4.56 -43.99
N LYS A 238 14.88 -5.84 -44.16
CA LYS A 238 15.66 -6.82 -44.92
C LYS A 238 15.37 -6.84 -46.41
N LYS A 239 14.29 -6.17 -46.83
CA LYS A 239 13.87 -6.04 -48.22
C LYS A 239 14.53 -4.80 -48.84
#